data_AF-A0A534WDW3-F1
#
_entry.id   AF-A0A534WDW3-F1
#
_cell.length_a   1.000
_cell.length_b   1.000
_cell.length_c   1.000
_cell.angle_alpha   90.00
_cell.angle_beta   90.00
_cell.angle_gamma   90.00
#
_symmetry.space_group_name_H-M   'P 1'
#
loop_
_entity.id
_entity.type
_entity.pdbx_description
1 polymer ?
#
loop_
_entity_poly.entity_id
_entity_poly.type
_entity_poly.pdbx_seq_one_letter_code
_entity_poly.pdbx_strand_id
1 'polypeptide(L)' 'MSATSRIAGALLAAGLVAGAGARGEARSQGRVGSVLYATTTRLYLDAGSRDGLAPGQVLHFQRSGSCRVEQVSETRATCL' A
#
# COMPACT_ATOMS: atom_id res chain seq x y z
N MET A 1 52.52 37.23 -27.88
CA MET A 1 51.46 36.73 -28.77
C MET A 1 51.63 35.22 -28.86
N SER A 2 50.84 34.47 -28.11
CA SER A 2 50.92 33.00 -28.06
C SER A 2 49.50 32.46 -28.06
N ALA A 3 49.15 31.77 -29.13
CA ALA A 3 47.87 31.11 -29.32
C ALA A 3 47.94 29.72 -28.70
N THR A 4 46.98 29.39 -27.83
CA THR A 4 46.70 27.99 -27.46
C THR A 4 45.19 27.80 -27.41
N SER A 5 44.75 26.92 -28.30
CA SER A 5 43.36 26.64 -28.61
C SER A 5 42.90 25.38 -27.89
N ARG A 6 41.58 25.34 -27.61
CA ARG A 6 40.66 24.19 -27.56
C ARG A 6 40.31 23.54 -26.21
N ILE A 7 39.08 22.99 -26.27
CA ILE A 7 38.45 21.93 -25.46
C ILE A 7 37.50 22.52 -24.41
N ALA A 8 36.23 22.74 -24.76
CA ALA A 8 35.15 21.75 -24.84
C ALA A 8 34.77 21.18 -23.45
N GLY A 9 33.56 21.51 -23.00
CA GLY A 9 33.01 21.04 -21.74
C GLY A 9 31.58 21.51 -21.55
N ALA A 10 30.71 21.22 -22.52
CA ALA A 10 29.27 21.29 -22.31
C ALA A 10 28.86 20.06 -21.51
N LEU A 11 28.49 20.24 -20.24
CA LEU A 11 27.68 19.27 -19.51
C LEU A 11 26.46 20.00 -18.94
N LEU A 12 25.39 19.87 -19.71
CA LEU A 12 24.01 20.05 -19.27
C LEU A 12 23.62 18.95 -18.28
N ALA A 13 22.46 19.19 -17.64
CA ALA A 13 21.58 18.24 -16.97
C ALA A 13 21.85 18.03 -15.48
N ALA A 14 20.85 18.00 -14.60
CA ALA A 14 19.42 18.29 -14.73
C ALA A 14 18.92 18.50 -13.30
N GLY A 15 18.00 19.45 -13.12
CA GLY A 15 17.23 19.54 -11.89
C GLY A 15 16.37 18.28 -11.70
N LEU A 16 16.37 17.74 -10.49
CA LEU A 16 15.37 16.77 -10.04
C LEU A 16 14.73 17.34 -8.78
N VAL A 17 13.66 18.09 -9.02
CA VAL A 17 12.68 18.48 -8.02
C VAL A 17 11.53 17.47 -8.09
N ALA A 18 11.11 17.03 -6.89
CA ALA A 18 9.78 16.54 -6.52
C ALA A 18 9.30 15.14 -7.00
N GLY A 19 8.90 14.38 -5.99
CA GLY A 19 8.03 13.21 -6.05
C GLY A 19 7.85 12.70 -4.62
N ALA A 20 7.14 13.42 -3.74
CA ALA A 20 5.69 13.32 -3.57
C ALA A 20 5.23 11.87 -3.32
N GLY A 21 4.94 11.56 -2.06
CA GLY A 21 3.86 10.64 -1.70
C GLY A 21 4.07 9.16 -2.01
N ALA A 22 5.10 8.53 -1.46
CA ALA A 22 5.04 7.09 -1.21
C ALA A 22 4.13 6.81 0.00
N ARG A 23 2.83 7.14 -0.12
CA ARG A 23 1.82 6.41 0.65
C ARG A 23 1.75 5.05 -0.02
N GLY A 24 2.44 4.08 0.56
CA GLY A 24 2.40 2.70 0.13
C GLY A 24 0.95 2.25 0.10
N GLU A 25 0.35 2.32 -1.09
CA GLU A 25 -0.85 1.60 -1.42
C GLU A 25 -0.40 0.14 -1.41
N ALA A 26 -0.50 -0.48 -0.23
CA ALA A 26 -0.28 -1.89 -0.05
C ALA A 26 -1.28 -2.60 -0.97
N ARG A 27 -0.83 -2.93 -2.18
CA ARG A 27 -1.53 -3.76 -3.14
C ARG A 27 -1.65 -5.15 -2.55
N SER A 28 -2.60 -5.34 -1.64
CA SER A 28 -3.17 -6.66 -1.39
C SER A 28 -4.13 -6.97 -2.54
N GLN A 29 -3.58 -7.17 -3.74
CA GLN A 29 -4.27 -7.71 -4.93
C GLN A 29 -4.39 -9.24 -4.84
N GLY A 30 -4.55 -9.78 -3.64
CA GLY A 30 -4.77 -11.20 -3.38
C GLY A 30 -6.03 -11.36 -2.55
N ARG A 31 -6.81 -12.41 -2.81
CA ARG A 31 -7.92 -12.79 -1.93
C ARG A 31 -7.34 -13.08 -0.54
N VAL A 32 -7.52 -12.15 0.39
CA VAL A 32 -6.92 -12.25 1.74
C VAL A 32 -7.65 -13.26 2.61
N GLY A 33 -8.96 -13.45 2.39
CA GLY A 33 -9.79 -14.41 3.13
C GLY A 33 -11.26 -14.33 2.74
N SER A 34 -12.11 -14.99 3.52
CA SER A 34 -13.56 -14.99 3.47
C SER A 34 -14.17 -14.60 4.82
N VAL A 35 -15.43 -14.16 4.79
CA VAL A 35 -16.19 -13.87 6.01
C VAL A 35 -16.70 -15.19 6.60
N LEU A 36 -16.34 -15.50 7.84
CA LEU A 36 -16.84 -16.65 8.58
C LEU A 36 -18.28 -16.42 9.06
N TYR A 37 -18.53 -15.26 9.65
CA TYR A 37 -19.86 -14.81 10.04
C TYR A 37 -19.91 -13.29 10.18
N ALA A 38 -21.11 -12.75 10.03
CA ALA A 38 -21.42 -11.33 10.14
C ALA A 38 -22.44 -11.12 11.25
N THR A 39 -22.19 -10.13 12.11
CA THR A 39 -23.18 -9.56 13.02
C THR A 39 -23.65 -8.22 12.47
N THR A 40 -24.60 -7.57 13.16
CA THR A 40 -25.11 -6.24 12.77
C THR A 40 -24.01 -5.17 12.67
N THR A 41 -22.92 -5.31 13.42
CA THR A 41 -21.87 -4.29 13.54
C THR A 41 -20.46 -4.80 13.28
N ARG A 42 -20.24 -6.11 13.14
CA ARG A 42 -18.92 -6.69 13.00
C ARG A 42 -18.90 -7.85 12.01
N LEU A 43 -17.82 -7.94 11.26
CA LEU A 43 -17.51 -9.06 10.37
C LEU A 43 -16.30 -9.82 10.92
N TYR A 44 -16.40 -11.15 10.94
CA TYR A 44 -15.32 -12.04 11.36
C TYR A 44 -14.73 -12.73 10.13
N LEU A 45 -13.41 -12.67 10.00
CA LEU A 45 -12.66 -13.15 8.85
C LEU A 45 -11.82 -14.36 9.22
N ASP A 46 -11.65 -15.29 8.28
CA ASP A 46 -10.74 -16.44 8.38
C ASP A 46 -9.28 -16.10 7.99
N ALA A 47 -8.94 -14.82 8.05
CA ALA A 47 -7.64 -14.29 7.70
C ALA A 47 -7.12 -13.37 8.80
N GLY A 48 -5.81 -13.34 9.02
CA GLY A 48 -5.16 -12.56 10.06
C GLY A 48 -3.84 -11.94 9.60
N SER A 49 -2.94 -11.67 10.54
CA SER A 49 -1.64 -11.05 10.24
C SER A 49 -0.76 -11.94 9.37
N ARG A 50 -0.93 -13.27 9.44
CA ARG A 50 -0.22 -14.22 8.55
C ARG A 50 -0.62 -14.07 7.09
N ASP A 51 -1.81 -13.54 6.84
CA ASP A 51 -2.37 -13.27 5.50
C ASP A 51 -2.13 -11.82 5.07
N GLY A 52 -1.43 -11.03 5.90
CA GLY A 52 -1.09 -9.64 5.64
C GLY A 52 -2.16 -8.63 6.06
N LEU A 53 -3.10 -9.01 6.93
CA LEU A 53 -4.02 -8.05 7.53
C LEU A 53 -3.35 -7.23 8.62
N ALA A 54 -3.64 -5.94 8.63
CA ALA A 54 -3.21 -5.02 9.67
C ALA A 54 -4.39 -4.22 10.24
N PRO A 55 -4.38 -3.87 11.54
CA PRO A 55 -5.35 -2.93 12.10
C PRO A 55 -5.36 -1.61 11.34
N GLY A 56 -6.55 -1.05 11.12
CA GLY A 56 -6.77 0.19 10.39
C GLY A 56 -6.81 0.04 8.86
N GLN A 57 -6.48 -1.13 8.32
CA GLN A 57 -6.58 -1.42 6.89
C GLN A 57 -8.05 -1.44 6.45
N VAL A 58 -8.33 -0.91 5.26
CA VAL A 58 -9.65 -0.99 4.63
C VAL A 58 -9.67 -2.18 3.69
N LEU A 59 -10.60 -3.10 3.91
CA LEU A 59 -10.84 -4.25 3.05
C LEU A 59 -12.02 -3.97 2.14
N HIS A 60 -11.88 -4.33 0.86
CA HIS A 60 -12.96 -4.27 -0.11
C HIS A 60 -13.48 -5.68 -0.36
N PHE A 61 -14.78 -5.89 -0.17
CA PHE A 61 -15.39 -7.18 -0.47
C PHE A 61 -15.88 -7.22 -1.90
N GLN A 62 -15.72 -8.37 -2.55
CA GLN A 62 -16.15 -8.54 -3.94
C GLN A 62 -17.67 -8.37 -4.12
N ARG A 63 -18.46 -8.70 -3.10
CA ARG A 63 -19.93 -8.65 -3.16
C ARG A 63 -20.55 -7.49 -2.37
N SER A 64 -19.82 -6.86 -1.44
CA SER A 64 -20.46 -5.97 -0.46
C SER A 64 -19.49 -4.97 0.18
N GLY A 65 -19.43 -3.76 -0.37
CA GLY A 65 -18.85 -2.60 0.31
C GLY A 65 -17.40 -2.78 0.79
N SER A 66 -17.05 -2.03 1.83
CA SER A 66 -15.74 -2.07 2.48
C SER A 66 -15.90 -2.08 3.99
N CYS A 67 -14.97 -2.70 4.70
CA CYS A 67 -14.88 -2.62 6.16
C CYS A 67 -13.48 -2.18 6.60
N ARG A 68 -13.38 -1.59 7.79
CA ARG A 68 -12.11 -1.26 8.41
C ARG A 68 -11.73 -2.32 9.43
N VAL A 69 -10.54 -2.89 9.28
CA VAL A 69 -10.00 -3.88 10.21
C VAL A 69 -9.71 -3.22 11.55
N GLU A 70 -10.22 -3.79 12.63
CA GLU A 70 -10.04 -3.29 14.00
C GLU A 70 -9.11 -4.19 14.80
N GLN A 71 -9.39 -5.50 14.79
CA GLN A 71 -8.63 -6.48 15.54
C GLN A 71 -8.05 -7.52 14.58
N VAL A 72 -6.78 -7.85 14.78
CA VAL A 72 -6.07 -8.86 13.99
C VAL A 72 -5.36 -9.79 14.95
N SER A 73 -5.66 -11.08 14.81
CA SER A 73 -4.91 -12.21 15.37
C SER A 73 -4.02 -12.81 14.28
N GLU A 74 -3.24 -13.84 14.61
CA GLU A 74 -2.37 -14.50 13.64
C GLU A 74 -3.16 -15.00 12.41
N THR A 75 -4.30 -15.66 12.62
CA THR A 75 -5.10 -16.32 11.57
C THR A 75 -6.54 -15.82 11.46
N ARG A 76 -6.90 -14.77 12.20
CA ARG A 76 -8.27 -14.23 12.24
C ARG A 76 -8.25 -12.71 12.35
N ALA A 77 -9.31 -12.08 11.87
CA ALA A 77 -9.48 -10.64 12.00
C ALA A 77 -10.96 -10.28 12.19
N THR A 78 -11.18 -9.09 12.72
CA THR A 78 -12.50 -8.50 12.91
C THR A 78 -12.52 -7.12 12.28
N CYS A 79 -13.58 -6.81 11.56
CA CYS A 79 -13.77 -5.50 10.96
C CYS A 79 -15.20 -4.97 11.18
N LEU A 80 -15.36 -3.67 10.94
CA LEU A 80 -16.62 -2.92 11.06
C LEU A 80 -16.80 -1.92 9.93
#